data_AF-A0A949GU33-F1
#
_entry.id   AF-A0A949GU33-F1
#
_cell.length_a   1.000
_cell.length_b   1.000
_cell.length_c   1.000
_cell.angle_alpha   90.00
_cell.angle_beta   90.00
_cell.angle_gamma   90.00
#
_symmetry.space_group_name_H-M   'P 1'
#
loop_
_entity.id
_entity.type
_entity.pdbx_description
1 polymer ?
#
loop_
_entity_poly.entity_id
_entity_poly.type
_entity_poly.pdbx_seq_one_letter_code
_entity_poly.pdbx_strand_id
1 'polypeptide(L)'
;VMLLPTAHIGGNPPDLMASAAMERLIATLRSAFDAVIIDSAPLLPVNDTKVLARIVDTVVFVVRWEKTERKAVAHAARALADLKAPVAGVVLTRADSTRYRYYSYGYHNYYSYNKYYSD
;
A
#
# COMPACT_ATOMS: atom_id res chain seq x y z
N VAL A 1 -10.54 13.48 -16.15
CA VAL A 1 -10.32 12.18 -15.49
C VAL A 1 -10.72 11.09 -16.47
N MET A 2 -9.79 10.21 -16.84
CA MET A 2 -10.08 9.03 -17.65
C MET A 2 -10.13 7.80 -16.74
N LEU A 3 -11.05 6.88 -17.01
CA LEU A 3 -11.14 5.61 -16.29
C LEU A 3 -10.91 4.46 -17.27
N LEU A 4 -9.97 3.57 -16.93
CA LEU A 4 -9.71 2.34 -17.66
C LEU A 4 -10.13 1.15 -16.79
N PRO A 5 -11.37 0.65 -16.92
CA PRO A 5 -11.84 -0.47 -16.11
C PRO A 5 -11.18 -1.77 -16.53
N THR A 6 -11.08 -2.71 -15.60
CA THR A 6 -10.70 -4.09 -15.93
C THR A 6 -11.78 -4.72 -16.79
N ALA A 7 -11.41 -5.25 -17.95
CA ALA A 7 -12.28 -6.15 -18.70
C ALA A 7 -12.26 -7.55 -18.08
N HIS A 8 -13.30 -8.35 -18.28
CA HIS A 8 -13.21 -9.79 -18.05
C HIS A 8 -12.31 -10.40 -19.12
N ILE A 9 -11.07 -10.69 -18.72
CA ILE A 9 -10.04 -11.23 -19.60
C ILE A 9 -9.81 -12.68 -19.16
N GLY A 10 -9.91 -13.63 -20.10
CA GLY A 10 -9.45 -15.00 -19.88
C GLY A 10 -7.92 -15.02 -19.79
N GLY A 11 -7.37 -15.70 -18.78
CA GLY A 11 -5.93 -15.78 -18.54
C GLY A 11 -5.57 -15.66 -17.06
N ASN A 12 -4.29 -15.83 -16.74
CA ASN A 12 -3.76 -15.70 -15.39
C ASN A 12 -3.32 -14.23 -15.14
N PRO A 13 -3.93 -13.52 -14.18
CA PRO A 13 -3.65 -12.09 -13.94
C PRO A 13 -2.17 -11.69 -13.75
N PRO A 14 -1.32 -12.44 -13.02
CA PRO A 14 0.10 -12.09 -12.87
C PRO A 14 0.83 -12.03 -14.22
N ASP A 15 0.51 -12.96 -15.13
CA ASP A 15 1.17 -13.06 -16.44
C ASP A 15 0.77 -11.87 -17.33
N LEU A 16 -0.49 -11.43 -17.23
CA LEU A 16 -0.96 -10.23 -17.91
C LEU A 16 -0.25 -8.98 -17.38
N MET A 17 -0.10 -8.85 -16.06
CA MET A 17 0.61 -7.73 -15.46
C MET A 17 2.10 -7.72 -15.81
N ALA A 18 2.72 -8.89 -15.98
CA ALA A 18 4.12 -9.04 -16.36
C ALA A 18 4.35 -8.98 -17.89
N SER A 19 3.30 -8.82 -18.68
CA SER A 19 3.39 -8.86 -20.13
C SER A 19 4.03 -7.58 -20.70
N ALA A 20 4.74 -7.73 -21.82
CA ALA A 20 5.24 -6.58 -22.58
C ALA A 20 4.12 -5.64 -23.07
N ALA A 21 2.88 -6.14 -23.18
CA ALA A 21 1.72 -5.31 -23.50
C ALA A 21 1.36 -4.36 -22.34
N MET A 22 1.47 -4.81 -21.09
CA MET A 22 1.25 -3.98 -19.91
C MET A 22 2.31 -2.88 -19.79
N GLU A 23 3.58 -3.21 -20.00
CA GLU A 23 4.66 -2.20 -20.00
C GLU A 23 4.43 -1.11 -21.05
N ARG A 24 4.04 -1.50 -22.28
CA ARG A 24 3.69 -0.54 -23.34
C ARG A 24 2.47 0.31 -22.99
N LEU A 25 1.46 -0.28 -22.36
CA LEU A 25 0.28 0.44 -21.91
C LEU A 25 0.67 1.51 -20.88
N ILE A 26 1.43 1.14 -19.85
CA ILE A 26 1.89 2.09 -18.81
C ILE A 26 2.74 3.20 -19.44
N ALA A 27 3.66 2.87 -20.36
CA ALA A 27 4.47 3.87 -21.06
C ALA A 27 3.61 4.86 -21.88
N THR A 28 2.56 4.36 -22.54
CA THR A 28 1.62 5.19 -23.31
C THR A 28 0.79 6.08 -22.39
N LEU A 29 0.30 5.55 -21.28
CA LEU A 29 -0.46 6.34 -20.30
C LEU A 29 0.43 7.41 -19.66
N ARG A 30 1.70 7.08 -19.38
CA ARG A 30 2.67 8.02 -18.83
C ARG A 30 2.93 9.22 -19.74
N SER A 31 2.91 9.05 -21.06
CA SER A 31 3.10 10.17 -21.99
C SER A 31 1.82 10.99 -22.21
N ALA A 32 0.65 10.41 -21.93
CA ALA A 32 -0.64 11.03 -22.20
C ALA A 32 -1.26 11.74 -20.97
N PHE A 33 -0.81 11.42 -19.75
CA PHE A 33 -1.39 11.95 -18.51
C PHE A 33 -0.32 12.48 -17.55
N ASP A 34 -0.63 13.55 -16.84
CA ASP A 34 0.24 14.10 -15.78
C ASP A 34 0.40 13.13 -14.60
N ALA A 35 -0.62 12.34 -14.32
CA ALA A 35 -0.63 11.33 -13.28
C ALA A 35 -1.48 10.12 -13.70
N VAL A 36 -0.94 8.93 -13.45
CA VAL A 36 -1.63 7.65 -13.66
C VAL A 36 -1.72 6.94 -12.31
N ILE A 37 -2.94 6.74 -11.82
CA ILE A 37 -3.21 6.01 -10.58
C ILE A 37 -3.63 4.60 -10.94
N ILE A 38 -2.88 3.62 -10.44
CA ILE A 38 -3.18 2.21 -10.63
C ILE A 38 -3.70 1.66 -9.30
N ASP A 39 -4.98 1.28 -9.28
CA ASP A 39 -5.55 0.55 -8.16
C ASP A 39 -5.17 -0.93 -8.27
N SER A 40 -4.70 -1.51 -7.17
CA SER A 40 -4.17 -2.87 -7.14
C SER A 40 -4.85 -3.72 -6.07
N ALA A 41 -4.77 -5.04 -6.25
CA ALA A 41 -5.20 -5.99 -5.23
C ALA A 41 -4.35 -5.87 -3.93
N PRO A 42 -4.76 -6.53 -2.82
CA PRO A 42 -3.94 -6.59 -1.62
C PRO A 42 -2.61 -7.32 -1.85
N LEU A 43 -1.51 -6.73 -1.37
CA LEU A 43 -0.15 -7.20 -1.65
C LEU A 43 0.17 -8.63 -1.18
N LEU A 44 -0.35 -9.04 -0.03
CA LEU A 44 0.01 -10.33 0.58
C LEU A 44 -0.64 -11.54 -0.13
N PRO A 45 -1.97 -11.55 -0.38
CA PRO A 45 -2.61 -12.70 -1.01
C PRO A 45 -2.42 -12.76 -2.53
N VAL A 46 -2.10 -11.65 -3.20
CA VAL A 46 -2.12 -11.57 -4.68
C VAL A 46 -0.76 -11.16 -5.24
N ASN A 47 -0.22 -11.97 -6.17
CA ASN A 47 1.09 -11.71 -6.77
C ASN A 47 1.08 -10.57 -7.80
N ASP A 48 -0.04 -10.30 -8.46
CA ASP A 48 -0.19 -9.27 -9.50
C ASP A 48 0.29 -7.90 -9.03
N THR A 49 -0.02 -7.57 -7.77
CA THR A 49 0.37 -6.29 -7.16
C THR A 49 1.88 -6.16 -7.01
N LYS A 50 2.58 -7.27 -6.77
CA LYS A 50 4.05 -7.29 -6.68
C LYS A 50 4.70 -7.05 -8.03
N VAL A 51 4.09 -7.56 -9.12
CA VAL A 51 4.55 -7.32 -10.48
C VAL A 51 4.38 -5.84 -10.83
N LEU A 52 3.18 -5.29 -10.59
CA LEU A 52 2.90 -3.87 -10.82
C LEU A 52 3.85 -2.96 -10.03
N ALA A 53 4.13 -3.29 -8.76
CA ALA A 53 5.05 -2.52 -7.91
C ALA A 53 6.47 -2.36 -8.49
N ARG A 54 6.88 -3.20 -9.46
CA ARG A 54 8.19 -3.11 -10.12
C ARG A 54 8.21 -2.24 -11.38
N ILE A 55 7.04 -1.95 -11.96
CA ILE A 55 6.92 -1.23 -13.25
C ILE A 55 6.25 0.14 -13.10
N VAL A 56 5.99 0.56 -11.86
CA VAL A 56 5.50 1.91 -11.51
C VAL A 56 6.64 2.78 -11.00
N ASP A 57 6.48 4.10 -11.10
CA ASP A 57 7.44 5.07 -10.58
C ASP A 57 7.44 5.17 -9.05
N THR A 58 6.28 4.91 -8.44
CA THR A 58 6.10 5.06 -6.99
C THR A 58 4.95 4.19 -6.49
N VAL A 59 5.11 3.69 -5.26
CA VAL A 59 4.11 2.94 -4.53
C VAL A 59 3.68 3.72 -3.29
N VAL A 60 2.37 3.82 -3.08
CA VAL A 60 1.78 4.29 -1.82
C VAL A 60 1.24 3.07 -1.08
N PHE A 61 1.79 2.77 0.09
CA PHE A 61 1.37 1.60 0.85
C PHE A 61 0.18 1.93 1.76
N VAL A 62 -0.99 1.38 1.45
CA VAL A 62 -2.23 1.66 2.16
C VAL A 62 -2.52 0.63 3.24
N VAL A 63 -2.74 1.09 4.47
CA VAL A 63 -3.04 0.25 5.65
C VAL A 63 -4.33 0.73 6.29
N ARG A 64 -5.23 -0.18 6.70
CA ARG A 64 -6.49 0.21 7.35
C ARG A 64 -6.34 0.21 8.87
N TRP A 65 -6.67 1.35 9.49
CA TRP A 65 -6.64 1.56 10.95
C TRP A 65 -7.46 0.48 11.69
N GLU A 66 -6.90 -0.07 12.78
CA GLU A 66 -7.50 -1.10 13.66
C GLU A 66 -8.09 -2.34 12.97
N LYS A 67 -7.86 -2.51 11.66
CA LYS A 67 -8.37 -3.67 10.92
C LYS A 67 -7.25 -4.50 10.31
N THR A 68 -6.18 -3.87 9.84
CA THR A 68 -5.02 -4.60 9.32
C THR A 68 -4.09 -4.94 10.48
N GLU A 69 -3.85 -6.24 10.71
CA GLU A 69 -2.97 -6.68 11.79
C GLU A 69 -1.53 -6.20 11.61
N ARG A 70 -0.88 -5.79 12.71
CA ARG A 70 0.51 -5.30 12.68
C ARG A 70 1.48 -6.30 12.04
N LYS A 71 1.30 -7.60 12.27
CA LYS A 71 2.12 -8.65 11.65
C LYS A 71 1.97 -8.68 10.13
N ALA A 72 0.73 -8.53 9.63
CA ALA A 72 0.47 -8.44 8.19
C ALA A 72 1.11 -7.18 7.59
N VAL A 73 1.02 -6.03 8.27
CA VAL A 73 1.68 -4.79 7.83
C VAL A 73 3.20 -4.97 7.75
N ALA A 74 3.82 -5.54 8.77
CA ALA A 74 5.27 -5.79 8.79
C ALA A 74 5.70 -6.75 7.67
N HIS A 75 4.93 -7.81 7.43
CA HIS A 75 5.18 -8.75 6.34
C HIS A 75 5.07 -8.08 4.96
N ALA A 76 4.05 -7.25 4.75
CA ALA A 76 3.84 -6.51 3.52
C ALA A 76 4.95 -5.49 3.26
N ALA A 77 5.36 -4.75 4.29
CA ALA A 77 6.47 -3.81 4.20
C ALA A 77 7.78 -4.52 3.84
N ARG A 78 8.05 -5.70 4.44
CA ARG A 78 9.21 -6.52 4.08
C ARG A 78 9.14 -6.99 2.63
N ALA A 79 7.97 -7.46 2.17
CA ALA A 79 7.80 -7.89 0.79
C ALA A 79 8.06 -6.74 -0.22
N LEU A 80 7.62 -5.52 0.06
CA LEU A 80 7.94 -4.34 -0.76
C LEU A 80 9.44 -4.02 -0.75
N ALA A 81 10.09 -4.14 0.41
CA ALA A 81 11.53 -3.94 0.54
C ALA A 81 12.34 -4.99 -0.25
N ASP A 82 11.95 -6.27 -0.16
CA ASP A 82 12.58 -7.38 -0.89
C ASP A 82 12.44 -7.19 -2.42
N LEU A 83 11.31 -6.63 -2.87
CA LEU A 83 11.06 -6.27 -4.28
C LEU A 83 11.82 -5.00 -4.72
N LYS A 84 12.45 -4.27 -3.80
CA LYS A 84 13.00 -2.93 -4.02
C LYS A 84 11.96 -1.97 -4.63
N ALA A 85 10.70 -2.12 -4.23
CA ALA A 85 9.62 -1.26 -4.72
C ALA A 85 9.86 0.20 -4.30
N PRO A 86 9.59 1.19 -5.17
CA PRO A 86 9.80 2.60 -4.88
C PRO A 86 8.68 3.15 -3.96
N VAL A 87 8.68 2.75 -2.69
CA VAL A 87 7.64 3.17 -1.73
C VAL A 87 7.86 4.61 -1.30
N ALA A 88 6.94 5.50 -1.66
CA ALA A 88 6.97 6.91 -1.25
C ALA A 88 6.55 7.11 0.21
N GLY A 89 5.69 6.22 0.73
CA GLY A 89 5.22 6.30 2.11
C GLY A 89 4.06 5.36 2.40
N VAL A 90 3.53 5.49 3.62
CA VAL A 90 2.39 4.70 4.12
C VAL A 90 1.22 5.61 4.42
N VAL A 91 0.03 5.21 3.99
CA VAL A 91 -1.23 5.91 4.29
C VAL A 91 -2.08 5.04 5.20
N LEU A 92 -2.42 5.58 6.38
CA LEU A 92 -3.34 4.94 7.31
C LEU A 92 -4.77 5.40 7.01
N THR A 93 -5.59 4.50 6.49
CA THR A 93 -6.95 4.79 6.04
C THR A 93 -7.99 4.44 7.10
N ARG A 94 -9.13 5.14 7.04
CA ARG A 94 -10.25 5.00 7.99
C ARG A 94 -9.81 5.17 9.45
N ALA A 95 -8.82 6.05 9.65
CA ALA A 95 -8.37 6.47 10.96
C ALA A 95 -9.49 7.22 11.68
N ASP A 96 -9.78 6.84 12.92
CA ASP A 96 -10.63 7.61 13.80
C ASP A 96 -9.76 8.55 14.64
N SER A 97 -9.76 9.83 14.27
CA SER A 97 -8.94 10.86 14.94
C SER A 97 -9.36 11.11 16.39
N THR A 98 -10.63 10.91 16.73
CA THR A 98 -11.15 11.07 18.10
C THR A 98 -10.62 9.96 18.98
N ARG A 99 -10.73 8.71 18.51
CA ARG A 99 -10.17 7.55 19.23
C ARG A 99 -8.65 7.62 19.29
N TYR A 100 -7.97 8.07 18.24
CA TYR A 100 -6.52 8.27 18.28
C TYR A 100 -6.09 9.23 19.39
N ARG A 101 -6.75 10.38 19.53
CA ARG A 101 -6.46 11.34 20.60
C ARG A 101 -6.64 10.69 21.97
N TYR A 102 -7.74 9.98 22.19
CA TYR A 102 -8.01 9.29 23.45
C TYR A 102 -6.91 8.25 23.78
N TYR A 103 -6.52 7.41 22.81
CA TYR A 103 -5.42 6.45 22.98
C TYR A 103 -4.09 7.15 23.24
N SER A 104 -3.80 8.25 22.54
CA SER A 104 -2.56 9.02 22.70
C SER A 104 -2.43 9.61 24.12
N TYR A 105 -3.51 10.15 24.68
CA TYR A 105 -3.53 10.62 26.07
C TYR A 105 -3.35 9.49 27.08
N GLY A 106 -4.01 8.34 26.89
CA GLY A 106 -3.85 7.17 27.76
C GLY A 106 -2.42 6.61 27.74
N TYR A 107 -1.79 6.56 26.57
CA TYR A 107 -0.42 6.09 26.40
C TYR A 107 0.59 7.05 27.05
N HIS A 108 0.39 8.36 26.91
CA HIS A 108 1.25 9.37 27.54
C HIS A 108 1.18 9.32 29.08
N ASN A 109 -0.01 9.11 29.63
CA ASN A 109 -0.20 8.91 31.07
C ASN A 109 0.43 7.61 31.56
N TYR A 110 0.33 6.51 30.82
CA TYR A 110 0.94 5.24 31.21
C TYR A 110 2.48 5.30 31.24
N TYR A 111 3.10 5.92 30.23
CA TYR A 111 4.56 6.12 30.22
C TYR A 111 5.02 7.09 31.31
N SER A 112 4.27 8.16 31.56
CA SER A 112 4.57 9.10 32.64
C SER A 112 4.49 8.39 34.00
N TYR A 113 3.45 7.58 34.22
CA TYR A 113 3.27 6.82 35.45
C TYR A 113 4.38 5.79 35.66
N ASN A 114 4.74 4.99 34.65
CA ASN A 114 5.86 4.05 34.78
C ASN A 114 7.18 4.75 35.11
N LYS A 115 7.45 5.92 34.54
CA LYS A 115 8.66 6.71 34.83
C LYS A 115 8.72 7.18 36.28
N TYR A 116 7.58 7.50 36.89
CA TYR A 116 7.49 7.92 38.29
C TYR A 116 7.70 6.78 39.31
N TYR A 117 7.54 5.52 38.91
CA TYR A 117 7.70 4.35 39.79
C TYR A 117 8.95 3.52 39.47
N SER A 118 9.72 3.94 38.47
CA SER A 118 10.95 3.27 38.01
C SER A 118 12.24 3.98 38.44
N ASP A 119 12.12 5.09 39.17
CA ASP A 119 13.19 5.79 39.89
C ASP A 119 13.04 5.53 41.41
#